data_AF-A0A829C9V9-F1
#
_entry.id   AF-A0A829C9V9-F1
#
_cell.length_a   1.000
_cell.length_b   1.000
_cell.length_c   1.000
_cell.angle_alpha   90.00
_cell.angle_beta   90.00
_cell.angle_gamma   90.00
#
_symmetry.space_group_name_H-M   'P 1'
#
loop_
_entity.id
_entity.type
_entity.pdbx_description
1 polymer ?
#
loop_
_entity_poly.entity_id
_entity_poly.type
_entity_poly.pdbx_seq_one_letter_code
_entity_poly.pdbx_strand_id
1 'polypeptide(L)'
;MRRAMVIVADKAAGRVADPVLRPVGALGDFFAMTLDTSVCMFKPPFAWRGYLLQCWFVARVSTLPGVLMTIPWAVISGFLFNVLLTDIGAADFSGTGCAIFTVNQSRGTGSLERGRFIGPQDHRVAAALEVTAPLLRS
;
A
#
# COMPACT_ATOMS: atom_id res chain seq x y z
N MET A 1 14.80 -40.73 -19.36
CA MET A 1 13.46 -40.14 -19.12
C MET A 1 12.97 -40.32 -17.67
N ARG A 2 12.88 -41.53 -17.12
CA ARG A 2 12.40 -41.76 -15.73
C ARG A 2 13.17 -40.98 -14.65
N ARG A 3 14.48 -40.82 -14.77
CA ARG A 3 15.30 -40.08 -13.78
C ARG A 3 15.04 -38.57 -13.73
N ALA A 4 14.77 -37.93 -14.88
CA ALA A 4 14.44 -36.50 -14.92
C ALA A 4 13.08 -36.21 -14.27
N MET A 5 12.12 -37.11 -14.47
CA MET A 5 10.79 -37.02 -13.88
C MET A 5 10.82 -37.21 -12.36
N VAL A 6 11.70 -38.07 -11.84
CA VAL A 6 11.91 -38.25 -10.39
C VAL A 6 12.52 -37.00 -9.74
N ILE A 7 13.48 -36.34 -10.39
CA ILE A 7 14.07 -35.07 -9.88
C ILE A 7 13.04 -33.95 -9.85
N VAL A 8 12.17 -33.87 -10.86
CA VAL A 8 11.08 -32.87 -10.90
C VAL A 8 10.01 -33.17 -9.84
N ALA A 9 9.70 -34.45 -9.61
CA ALA A 9 8.75 -34.88 -8.59
C ALA A 9 9.28 -34.63 -7.16
N ASP A 10 10.56 -34.88 -6.91
CA ASP A 10 11.23 -34.60 -5.62
C ASP A 10 11.27 -33.08 -5.33
N LYS A 11 11.62 -32.28 -6.34
CA LYS A 11 11.59 -30.81 -6.26
C LYS A 11 10.17 -30.26 -6.07
N ALA A 12 9.14 -30.94 -6.57
CA ALA A 12 7.73 -30.58 -6.35
C ALA A 12 7.24 -31.00 -4.96
N ALA A 13 7.67 -32.15 -4.44
CA ALA A 13 7.40 -32.59 -3.07
C ALA A 13 8.01 -31.62 -2.04
N GLY A 14 9.21 -31.09 -2.31
CA GLY A 14 9.84 -30.04 -1.49
C GLY A 14 9.16 -28.66 -1.54
N ARG A 15 8.30 -28.38 -2.54
CA ARG A 15 7.52 -27.12 -2.63
C ARG A 15 6.24 -27.12 -1.79
N VAL A 16 5.92 -28.23 -1.14
CA VAL A 16 4.80 -28.33 -0.19
C VAL A 16 5.23 -27.91 1.23
N ALA A 17 6.47 -27.45 1.40
CA ALA A 17 6.93 -26.80 2.63
C ALA A 17 6.05 -25.57 2.94
N ASP A 18 5.40 -25.65 4.09
CA ASP A 18 4.59 -24.68 4.84
C ASP A 18 4.01 -23.47 4.08
N PRO A 19 2.68 -23.20 4.18
CA PRO A 19 2.09 -21.97 3.64
C PRO A 19 2.76 -20.68 4.17
N VAL A 20 3.49 -20.79 5.28
CA VAL A 20 4.31 -19.76 5.92
C VAL A 20 5.62 -19.47 5.16
N LEU A 21 6.20 -20.46 4.48
CA LEU A 21 7.48 -20.31 3.75
C LEU A 21 7.29 -19.92 2.28
N ARG A 22 6.09 -20.10 1.72
CA ARG A 22 5.70 -19.61 0.39
C ARG A 22 6.05 -18.13 0.11
N PRO A 23 5.75 -17.16 1.01
CA PRO A 23 6.14 -15.77 0.77
C PRO A 23 7.65 -15.58 0.72
N VAL A 24 8.43 -16.32 1.52
CA VAL A 24 9.90 -16.24 1.51
C VAL A 24 10.46 -16.74 0.18
N GLY A 25 9.88 -17.81 -0.38
CA GLY A 25 10.19 -18.28 -1.73
C GLY A 25 9.85 -17.25 -2.81
N ALA A 26 8.67 -16.60 -2.72
CA ALA A 26 8.25 -15.57 -3.67
C ALA A 26 9.12 -14.30 -3.60
N LEU A 27 9.57 -13.91 -2.40
CA LEU A 27 10.56 -12.86 -2.21
C LEU A 27 11.90 -13.25 -2.86
N GLY A 28 12.35 -14.50 -2.68
CA GLY A 28 13.55 -15.03 -3.34
C GLY A 28 13.46 -14.98 -4.87
N ASP A 29 12.34 -15.38 -5.44
CA ASP A 29 12.08 -15.30 -6.89
C ASP A 29 12.03 -13.84 -7.38
N PHE A 30 11.45 -12.94 -6.60
CA PHE A 30 11.45 -11.50 -6.91
C PHE A 30 12.86 -10.90 -6.91
N PHE A 31 13.68 -11.21 -5.89
CA PHE A 31 15.07 -10.76 -5.83
C PHE A 31 15.91 -11.37 -6.94
N ALA A 32 15.71 -12.64 -7.28
CA ALA A 32 16.38 -13.29 -8.40
C ALA A 32 16.02 -12.63 -9.75
N MET A 33 14.73 -12.36 -9.99
CA MET A 33 14.26 -11.63 -11.17
C MET A 33 14.81 -10.20 -11.24
N THR A 34 14.83 -9.50 -10.10
CA THR A 34 15.33 -8.12 -10.02
C THR A 34 16.84 -8.06 -10.23
N LEU A 35 17.60 -9.00 -9.66
CA LEU A 35 19.05 -9.11 -9.87
C LEU A 35 19.38 -9.47 -11.33
N ASP A 36 18.67 -10.43 -11.92
CA ASP A 36 18.86 -10.82 -13.32
C ASP A 36 18.54 -9.64 -14.26
N THR A 37 17.45 -8.92 -14.00
CA THR A 37 17.08 -7.70 -14.73
C THR A 37 18.13 -6.60 -14.55
N SER A 38 18.64 -6.41 -13.33
CA SER A 38 19.66 -5.39 -13.03
C SER A 38 20.98 -5.69 -13.72
N VAL A 39 21.44 -6.95 -13.70
CA VAL A 39 22.65 -7.40 -14.40
C VAL A 39 22.48 -7.31 -15.92
N CYS A 40 21.31 -7.68 -16.45
CA CYS A 40 20.97 -7.51 -17.86
C CYS A 40 20.87 -6.04 -18.27
N MET A 41 20.43 -5.16 -17.37
CA MET A 41 20.44 -3.70 -17.56
C MET A 41 21.87 -3.15 -17.67
N PHE A 42 22.93 -3.87 -17.32
CA PHE A 42 24.32 -3.42 -17.52
C PHE A 42 25.04 -4.10 -18.69
N LYS A 43 24.40 -5.06 -19.40
CA LYS A 43 25.00 -5.77 -20.55
C LYS A 43 24.65 -5.07 -21.89
N PRO A 44 25.64 -4.66 -22.70
CA PRO A 44 25.39 -4.16 -24.06
C PRO A 44 24.91 -5.32 -24.97
N PRO A 45 24.02 -5.14 -25.98
CA PRO A 45 23.67 -3.91 -26.72
C PRO A 45 22.40 -3.20 -26.21
N PHE A 46 22.58 -2.01 -25.63
CA PHE A 46 21.48 -1.24 -25.07
C PHE A 46 20.62 -0.55 -26.13
N ALA A 47 19.33 -0.87 -26.17
CA ALA A 47 18.32 -0.14 -26.94
C ALA A 47 17.90 1.18 -26.24
N TRP A 48 18.87 2.05 -25.90
CA TRP A 48 18.66 3.33 -25.20
C TRP A 48 17.55 4.19 -25.80
N ARG A 49 17.40 4.14 -27.14
CA ARG A 49 16.35 4.86 -27.86
C ARG A 49 14.95 4.37 -27.51
N GLY A 50 14.74 3.06 -27.42
CA GLY A 50 13.45 2.47 -27.06
C GLY A 50 13.13 2.65 -25.57
N TYR A 51 14.15 2.48 -24.72
CA TYR A 51 14.02 2.73 -23.28
C TYR A 51 13.61 4.17 -22.98
N LEU A 52 14.31 5.17 -23.54
CA LEU A 52 13.95 6.58 -23.36
C LEU A 52 12.57 6.91 -23.92
N LEU A 53 12.18 6.33 -25.06
CA LEU A 53 10.84 6.54 -25.63
C LEU A 53 9.73 6.00 -24.72
N GLN A 54 9.94 4.84 -24.11
CA GLN A 54 8.99 4.21 -23.21
C GLN A 54 8.92 4.94 -21.86
N CYS A 55 10.07 5.29 -21.27
CA CYS A 55 10.14 6.12 -20.07
C CYS A 55 9.47 7.48 -20.30
N TRP A 56 9.68 8.09 -21.48
CA TRP A 56 9.04 9.34 -21.86
C TRP A 56 7.52 9.22 -22.04
N PHE A 57 7.02 8.06 -22.50
CA PHE A 57 5.59 7.80 -22.55
C PHE A 57 5.00 7.67 -21.14
N VAL A 58 5.61 6.84 -20.29
CA VAL A 58 5.17 6.63 -18.91
C VAL A 58 5.21 7.94 -18.10
N ALA A 59 6.31 8.69 -18.20
CA ALA A 59 6.45 9.98 -17.53
C ALA A 59 5.36 10.97 -17.93
N ARG A 60 5.00 11.05 -19.22
CA ARG A 60 3.90 11.91 -19.68
C ARG A 60 2.54 11.45 -19.14
N VAL A 61 2.28 10.14 -19.13
CA VAL A 61 1.02 9.56 -18.65
C VAL A 61 0.83 9.77 -17.14
N SER A 62 1.90 9.76 -16.33
CA SER A 62 1.79 9.97 -14.88
C SER A 62 1.91 11.44 -14.46
N THR A 63 2.65 12.26 -15.20
CA THR A 63 2.83 13.69 -14.85
C THR A 63 1.55 14.50 -15.07
N LEU A 64 0.80 14.21 -16.14
CA LEU A 64 -0.48 14.88 -16.44
C LEU A 64 -1.49 14.78 -15.27
N PRO A 65 -1.85 13.59 -14.77
CA PRO A 65 -2.78 13.47 -13.65
C PRO A 65 -2.19 13.99 -12.34
N GLY A 66 -0.87 13.89 -12.14
CA GLY A 66 -0.21 14.47 -10.98
C GLY A 66 -0.36 16.00 -10.90
N VAL A 67 -0.13 16.70 -12.02
CA VAL A 67 -0.31 18.15 -12.11
C VAL A 67 -1.79 18.51 -11.99
N LEU A 68 -2.67 17.78 -12.70
CA LEU A 68 -4.12 18.00 -12.66
C LEU A 68 -4.69 17.85 -11.24
N MET A 69 -4.19 16.89 -10.45
CA MET A 69 -4.62 16.68 -9.05
C MET A 69 -4.00 17.68 -8.07
N THR A 70 -2.78 18.16 -8.33
CA THR A 70 -2.12 19.15 -7.48
C THR A 70 -2.82 20.52 -7.50
N ILE A 71 -3.38 20.92 -8.65
CA ILE A 71 -4.05 22.23 -8.80
C ILE A 71 -5.25 22.39 -7.83
N PRO A 72 -6.28 21.54 -7.84
CA PRO A 72 -7.44 21.70 -6.96
C PRO A 72 -7.03 21.60 -5.49
N TRP A 73 -6.06 20.75 -5.20
CA TRP A 73 -5.55 20.56 -3.86
C TRP A 73 -4.84 21.82 -3.31
N ALA A 74 -3.98 22.44 -4.11
CA ALA A 74 -3.28 23.66 -3.73
C ALA A 74 -4.23 24.87 -3.59
N VAL A 75 -5.24 24.96 -4.47
CA VAL A 75 -6.24 26.04 -4.43
C VAL A 75 -7.09 25.96 -3.16
N ILE A 76 -7.62 24.77 -2.82
CA ILE A 76 -8.45 24.60 -1.61
C ILE A 76 -7.64 24.88 -0.35
N SER A 77 -6.41 24.38 -0.28
CA SER A 77 -5.57 24.58 0.91
C SER A 77 -5.12 26.04 1.05
N GLY A 78 -4.70 26.69 -0.05
CA GLY A 78 -4.38 28.13 -0.04
C GLY A 78 -5.56 29.01 0.41
N PHE A 79 -6.78 28.68 -0.05
CA PHE A 79 -8.01 29.35 0.39
C PHE A 79 -8.30 29.10 1.89
N LEU A 80 -8.22 27.84 2.33
CA LEU A 80 -8.46 27.48 3.74
C LEU A 80 -7.53 28.24 4.68
N PHE A 81 -6.24 28.30 4.39
CA PHE A 81 -5.30 29.05 5.21
C PHE A 81 -5.46 30.57 5.07
N ASN A 82 -5.82 31.09 3.90
CA ASN A 82 -6.06 32.52 3.71
C ASN A 82 -7.22 33.02 4.60
N VAL A 83 -8.34 32.29 4.65
CA VAL A 83 -9.48 32.63 5.52
C VAL A 83 -9.07 32.55 7.00
N LEU A 84 -8.43 31.46 7.42
CA LEU A 84 -8.01 31.27 8.82
C LEU A 84 -7.03 32.34 9.30
N LEU A 85 -6.10 32.77 8.45
CA LEU A 85 -5.10 33.74 8.82
C LEU A 85 -5.60 35.18 8.69
N THR A 86 -6.56 35.47 7.82
CA THR A 86 -7.23 36.77 7.76
C THR A 86 -8.03 37.04 9.05
N ASP A 87 -8.68 36.01 9.59
CA ASP A 87 -9.43 36.11 10.87
C ASP A 87 -8.52 36.38 12.09
N ILE A 88 -7.21 36.12 11.98
CA ILE A 88 -6.20 36.34 13.03
C ILE A 88 -5.21 37.46 12.65
N GLY A 89 -5.38 38.10 11.48
CA GLY A 89 -4.59 39.25 11.02
C GLY A 89 -3.22 38.95 10.36
N ALA A 90 -3.01 37.76 9.81
CA ALA A 90 -1.72 37.29 9.27
C ALA A 90 -1.81 36.58 7.89
N ALA A 91 -2.63 37.07 6.96
CA ALA A 91 -2.97 36.40 5.69
C ALA A 91 -1.78 35.90 4.83
N ASP A 92 -0.61 36.54 4.92
CA ASP A 92 0.58 36.26 4.10
C ASP A 92 1.33 34.96 4.50
N PHE A 93 1.03 34.34 5.65
CA PHE A 93 1.71 33.11 6.11
C PHE A 93 1.02 31.81 5.67
N SER A 94 -0.05 31.92 4.86
CA SER A 94 -0.94 30.83 4.48
C SER A 94 -0.24 29.65 3.76
N GLY A 95 0.75 29.96 2.89
CA GLY A 95 1.48 28.94 2.12
C GLY A 95 2.32 27.98 2.98
N THR A 96 2.91 28.46 4.07
CA THR A 96 3.72 27.63 4.98
C THR A 96 2.86 26.70 5.83
N GLY A 97 1.68 27.17 6.27
CA GLY A 97 0.72 26.33 6.99
C GLY A 97 0.18 25.18 6.14
N CYS A 98 -0.13 25.46 4.87
CA CYS A 98 -0.57 24.49 3.88
C CYS A 98 0.43 23.34 3.70
N ALA A 99 1.72 23.66 3.54
CA ALA A 99 2.76 22.64 3.42
C ALA A 99 2.84 21.74 4.66
N ILE A 100 2.88 22.33 5.86
CA ILE A 100 3.03 21.57 7.12
C ILE A 100 1.83 20.64 7.40
N PHE A 101 0.60 21.13 7.21
CA PHE A 101 -0.61 20.32 7.40
C PHE A 101 -0.64 19.08 6.50
N THR A 102 -0.21 19.26 5.25
CA THR A 102 -0.14 18.21 4.24
C THR A 102 0.83 17.11 4.64
N VAL A 103 2.05 17.48 5.03
CA VAL A 103 3.06 16.49 5.41
C VAL A 103 2.61 15.75 6.66
N ASN A 104 1.94 16.43 7.59
CA ASN A 104 1.44 15.83 8.82
C ASN A 104 0.33 14.79 8.57
N GLN A 105 -0.57 15.02 7.61
CA GLN A 105 -1.66 14.08 7.28
C GLN A 105 -1.24 13.03 6.25
N SER A 106 -0.30 13.36 5.37
CA SER A 106 0.29 12.43 4.39
C SER A 106 1.23 11.42 5.06
N ARG A 107 1.83 11.80 6.19
CA ARG A 107 2.54 10.90 7.10
C ARG A 107 1.52 10.01 7.80
N GLY A 108 1.03 9.00 7.09
CA GLY A 108 -0.07 8.13 7.49
C GLY A 108 -0.14 7.84 8.98
N THR A 109 -1.11 8.46 9.65
CA THR A 109 -1.63 8.03 10.95
C THR A 109 -2.53 6.81 10.74
N GLY A 110 -1.91 5.74 10.23
CA GLY A 110 -2.46 4.39 10.15
C GLY A 110 -2.03 3.53 11.33
N SER A 111 -1.93 4.12 12.53
CA SER A 111 -1.59 3.41 13.76
C SER A 111 -2.09 4.27 14.91
N LEU A 112 -3.30 4.04 15.41
CA LEU A 112 -3.49 3.56 16.79
C LEU A 112 -4.91 2.97 17.03
N GLU A 113 -5.56 2.36 16.03
CA GLU A 113 -6.83 1.63 16.22
C GLU A 113 -6.74 0.16 15.80
N ARG A 114 -5.65 -0.54 16.14
CA ARG A 114 -5.55 -2.00 15.90
C ARG A 114 -5.33 -2.84 17.16
N GLY A 115 -5.72 -2.31 18.33
CA GLY A 115 -5.59 -3.00 19.62
C GLY A 115 -6.89 -3.26 20.38
N ARG A 116 -8.07 -2.96 19.82
CA ARG A 116 -9.34 -3.08 20.57
C ARG A 116 -10.55 -3.35 19.68
N PHE A 117 -10.61 -4.52 19.05
CA PHE A 117 -11.89 -5.12 18.66
C PHE A 117 -11.75 -6.63 18.40
N ILE A 118 -11.35 -7.36 19.44
CA ILE A 118 -11.75 -8.77 19.59
C ILE A 118 -12.46 -8.86 20.94
N GLY A 119 -13.74 -8.51 20.89
CA GLY A 119 -14.76 -8.82 21.88
C GLY A 119 -16.06 -8.96 21.08
N PRO A 120 -16.77 -10.10 21.16
CA PRO A 120 -17.98 -10.33 20.37
C PRO A 120 -19.06 -9.31 20.77
N GLN A 121 -19.33 -8.36 19.87
CA GLN A 121 -20.35 -7.32 20.00
C GLN A 121 -21.61 -7.71 19.23
N ASP A 122 -22.18 -8.85 19.62
CA ASP A 122 -23.51 -9.23 19.20
C ASP A 122 -24.48 -8.95 20.36
N HIS A 123 -25.11 -7.78 20.36
CA HIS A 123 -26.24 -7.44 21.25
C HIS A 123 -27.44 -8.40 21.07
N ARG A 124 -27.36 -9.29 20.07
CA ARG A 124 -28.31 -10.36 19.78
C ARG A 124 -28.05 -11.63 20.60
N VAL A 125 -26.80 -11.92 21.00
CA VAL A 125 -26.52 -13.11 21.82
C VAL A 125 -26.83 -12.91 23.30
N ALA A 126 -26.80 -11.67 23.80
CA ALA A 126 -27.27 -11.36 25.15
C ALA A 126 -28.79 -11.60 25.32
N ALA A 127 -29.59 -11.19 24.33
CA ALA A 127 -31.04 -11.45 24.31
C ALA A 127 -31.38 -12.95 24.15
N ALA A 128 -30.57 -13.70 23.38
CA ALA A 128 -30.75 -15.14 23.23
C ALA A 128 -30.46 -15.91 24.54
N LEU A 129 -29.54 -15.41 25.37
CA LEU A 129 -29.20 -16.03 26.65
C LEU A 129 -30.24 -15.74 27.74
N GLU A 130 -30.87 -14.56 27.75
CA GLU A 130 -31.97 -14.24 28.70
C GLU A 130 -33.25 -15.05 28.42
N VAL A 131 -33.58 -15.32 27.14
CA VAL A 131 -34.75 -16.14 26.77
C VAL A 131 -34.56 -17.63 27.09
N THR A 132 -33.31 -18.12 27.08
CA THR A 132 -32.99 -19.55 27.32
C THR A 132 -32.70 -19.85 28.80
N ALA A 133 -32.46 -18.82 29.63
CA ALA A 133 -32.19 -18.97 31.06
C ALA A 133 -33.30 -19.66 31.92
N PRO A 134 -34.60 -19.58 31.60
CA PRO A 134 -35.64 -20.28 32.36
C PRO A 134 -35.68 -21.80 32.14
N LEU A 135 -35.16 -22.30 31.02
CA LEU A 135 -35.23 -23.72 30.64
C LEU A 135 -34.14 -24.60 31.28
N LEU A 136 -33.14 -24.00 31.94
CA LEU A 136 -32.05 -24.70 32.63
C LEU A 136 -32.17 -24.63 34.17
N ARG A 137 -33.31 -24.13 34.67
CA ARG A 137 -33.66 -24.05 36.10
C ARG A 137 -35.01 -24.76 36.40
N SER A 138 -35.27 -25.86 35.70
CA SER A 138 -36.34 -26.83 36.00
C SER A 138 -35.86 -28.24 35.71
#